data_AF-A0A9X4JF09-F1
#
_entry.id   AF-A0A9X4JF09-F1
#
_cell.length_a   1.000
_cell.length_b   1.000
_cell.length_c   1.000
_cell.angle_alpha   90.00
_cell.angle_beta   90.00
_cell.angle_gamma   90.00
#
_symmetry.space_group_name_H-M   'P 1'
#
loop_
_entity.id
_entity.type
_entity.pdbx_description
1 polymer ?
#
loop_
_entity_poly.entity_id
_entity_poly.type
_entity_poly.pdbx_seq_one_letter_code
_entity_poly.pdbx_strand_id
1 'polypeptide(L)' 'MPERHLQEYELFYQEQPFGLWREDYRTAQISHLLAMINRDTKEKAPEITQFMPFFSKKESIENDDDSWIDDFLAKR' A
#
# COMPACT_ATOMS: atom_id res chain seq x y z
N MET A 1 19.32 -7.94 24.33
CA MET A 1 18.51 -8.09 23.09
C MET A 1 19.06 -9.28 22.34
N PRO A 2 18.28 -10.34 22.09
CA PRO A 2 18.75 -11.51 21.34
C PRO A 2 19.01 -11.11 19.89
N GLU A 3 20.18 -11.46 19.37
CA GLU A 3 20.66 -11.08 18.01
C GLU A 3 19.72 -11.53 16.89
N ARG A 4 18.89 -12.57 17.12
CA ARG A 4 17.90 -13.07 16.14
C ARG A 4 16.82 -12.04 15.79
N HIS A 5 16.31 -11.31 16.78
CA HIS A 5 15.27 -10.32 16.50
C HIS A 5 15.83 -9.12 15.72
N LEU A 6 17.11 -8.79 15.90
CA LEU A 6 17.75 -7.73 15.13
C LEU A 6 17.74 -8.08 13.62
N GLN A 7 18.11 -9.31 13.27
CA GLN A 7 18.09 -9.77 11.88
C GLN A 7 16.67 -9.80 11.28
N GLU A 8 15.66 -10.21 12.06
CA GLU A 8 14.26 -10.19 11.63
C GLU A 8 13.77 -8.75 11.35
N TYR A 9 14.11 -7.79 12.22
CA TYR A 9 13.77 -6.39 12.01
C TYR A 9 14.53 -5.79 10.82
N GLU A 10 15.82 -6.08 10.67
CA GLU A 10 16.63 -5.60 9.54
C GLU A 10 16.07 -6.11 8.20
N LEU A 11 15.69 -7.39 8.12
CA LEU A 11 15.08 -7.96 6.92
C LEU A 11 13.71 -7.35 6.64
N PHE A 12 12.88 -7.15 7.66
CA PHE A 12 11.58 -6.49 7.54
C PHE A 12 11.68 -5.06 6.98
N TYR A 13 12.64 -4.26 7.48
CA TYR A 13 12.89 -2.91 6.97
C TYR A 13 13.57 -2.90 5.59
N GLN A 14 14.30 -3.95 5.21
CA GLN A 14 14.87 -4.07 3.85
C GLN A 14 13.81 -4.46 2.81
N GLU A 15 12.91 -5.38 3.15
CA GLU A 15 11.80 -5.80 2.28
C GLU A 15 10.75 -4.69 2.14
N GLN A 16 10.55 -3.90 3.19
CA GLN A 16 9.65 -2.75 3.19
C GLN A 16 10.36 -1.49 3.70
N PRO A 17 11.19 -0.83 2.86
CA PRO A 17 11.96 0.35 3.27
C PRO A 17 11.08 1.50 3.79
N PHE A 18 9.78 1.50 3.47
CA PHE A 18 8.79 2.46 3.96
C PHE A 18 7.46 1.78 4.29
N GLY A 19 7.49 0.58 4.89
CA GLY A 19 6.35 -0.31 5.22
C GLY A 19 5.26 0.25 6.14
N LEU A 20 4.75 1.44 5.85
CA LEU A 20 3.60 2.04 6.48
C LEU A 20 2.70 2.45 5.35
N TRP A 21 1.52 1.83 5.29
CA TRP A 21 0.41 2.26 4.43
C TRP A 21 0.15 3.77 4.52
N ARG A 22 0.54 4.40 5.65
CA ARG A 22 0.52 5.84 5.88
C ARG A 22 1.42 6.64 4.93
N GLU A 23 2.62 6.16 4.62
CA GLU A 23 3.54 6.86 3.72
C GLU A 23 3.07 6.69 2.26
N ASP A 24 2.67 5.48 1.86
CA ASP A 24 2.09 5.22 0.54
C ASP A 24 0.78 6.01 0.32
N TYR A 25 -0.04 6.13 1.36
CA TYR A 25 -1.24 6.96 1.30
C TYR A 25 -0.90 8.45 1.18
N ARG A 26 0.12 8.93 1.90
CA ARG A 26 0.55 10.33 1.81
C ARG A 26 1.11 10.65 0.42
N THR A 27 1.93 9.77 -0.14
CA THR A 27 2.45 9.96 -1.50
C THR A 27 1.33 9.93 -2.53
N ALA A 28 0.35 9.02 -2.37
CA ALA A 28 -0.85 8.99 -3.20
C ALA A 28 -1.70 10.27 -3.11
N GLN A 29 -1.85 10.85 -1.91
CA GLN A 29 -2.53 12.14 -1.74
C GLN A 29 -1.82 13.28 -2.47
N ILE A 30 -0.48 13.34 -2.35
CA ILE A 30 0.33 14.37 -3.03
C ILE A 30 0.23 14.22 -4.54
N SER A 31 0.36 13.00 -5.08
CA SER A 31 0.24 12.76 -6.51
C SER A 31 -1.16 13.05 -7.04
N HIS A 32 -2.20 12.69 -6.27
CA HIS A 32 -3.59 12.99 -6.61
C HIS A 32 -3.83 14.51 -6.68
N LEU A 33 -3.32 15.27 -5.71
CA LEU A 33 -3.42 16.74 -5.72
C LEU A 33 -2.67 17.35 -6.92
N LEU A 34 -1.47 16.86 -7.21
CA LEU A 34 -0.68 17.31 -8.36
C LEU A 34 -1.38 16.99 -9.68
N ALA A 35 -1.98 15.81 -9.80
CA ALA A 35 -2.80 15.43 -10.95
C ALA A 35 -4.05 16.31 -11.07
N MET A 36 -4.71 16.65 -9.96
CA MET A 36 -5.85 17.57 -9.95
C MET A 36 -5.48 18.99 -10.43
N ILE A 37 -4.28 19.47 -10.11
CA ILE A 37 -3.80 20.79 -10.53
C ILE A 37 -3.46 20.79 -12.03
N ASN A 38 -2.81 19.73 -12.52
CA ASN A 38 -2.33 19.64 -13.89
C ASN A 38 -3.33 19.04 -14.88
N ARG A 39 -4.57 18.72 -14.45
CA ARG A 39 -5.56 18.07 -15.33
C ARG A 39 -6.15 19.04 -16.36
N ASP A 40 -6.54 18.46 -17.48
CA ASP A 40 -7.45 19.10 -18.41
C ASP A 40 -8.87 19.14 -17.83
N THR A 41 -9.52 20.31 -17.89
CA THR A 41 -10.85 20.55 -17.29
C THR A 41 -11.98 19.76 -17.92
N LYS A 42 -11.73 19.13 -19.07
CA LYS A 42 -12.69 18.32 -19.83
C LYS A 42 -12.62 16.83 -19.49
N GLU A 43 -11.54 16.39 -18.83
CA GLU A 43 -11.34 14.98 -18.49
C GLU A 43 -11.89 14.64 -17.10
N LYS A 44 -12.18 13.35 -16.88
CA LYS A 44 -12.65 12.84 -15.59
C LYS A 44 -11.57 13.09 -14.54
N ALA A 45 -11.98 13.55 -13.35
CA ALA A 45 -11.04 13.73 -12.24
C ALA A 45 -10.38 12.38 -11.88
N PRO A 46 -9.05 12.34 -11.70
CA PRO A 46 -8.35 11.12 -11.35
C PRO A 46 -8.74 10.70 -9.92
N GLU A 47 -8.88 9.40 -9.67
CA GLU A 47 -9.26 8.88 -8.36
C GLU A 47 -8.00 8.55 -7.53
N ILE A 48 -8.03 8.76 -6.21
CA ILE A 48 -6.86 8.54 -5.36
C ILE A 48 -6.34 7.09 -5.41
N THR A 49 -7.27 6.14 -5.59
CA THR A 49 -7.00 4.70 -5.72
C THR A 49 -6.10 4.37 -6.93
N GLN A 50 -6.09 5.21 -7.97
CA GLN A 50 -5.23 5.04 -9.14
C GLN A 50 -3.76 5.28 -8.81
N PHE A 51 -3.46 6.03 -7.76
CA PHE A 51 -2.11 6.31 -7.30
C PHE A 51 -1.64 5.36 -6.19
N MET A 52 -2.45 4.34 -5.85
CA MET A 52 -2.14 3.34 -4.84
C MET A 52 -1.92 1.97 -5.51
N PRO A 53 -0.67 1.51 -5.69
CA PRO A 53 -0.35 0.27 -6.42
C PRO A 53 -0.98 -1.01 -5.83
N PHE A 54 -1.24 -1.02 -4.53
CA PHE A 54 -1.85 -2.15 -3.83
C PHE A 54 -3.39 -2.20 -4.00
N PHE A 55 -4.03 -1.05 -4.25
CA PHE A 55 -5.48 -0.98 -4.43
C PHE A 55 -5.91 -1.22 -5.88
N SER A 56 -5.07 -0.84 -6.85
CA SER A 56 -5.32 -1.06 -8.28
C SER A 56 -5.18 -2.52 -8.71
N LYS A 57 -4.58 -3.39 -7.88
CA LYS A 57 -4.45 -4.83 -8.16
C LYS A 57 -5.76 -5.62 -8.01
N LYS A 58 -6.84 -4.97 -7.56
CA LYS A 58 -8.15 -5.59 -7.29
C LYS A 58 -8.95 -6.03 -8.51
N GLU A 59 -8.52 -5.75 -9.74
CA GLU A 59 -9.22 -6.27 -10.93
C GLU A 59 -8.90 -7.74 -11.27
N SER A 60 -8.05 -8.43 -10.49
CA SER A 60 -7.69 -9.84 -10.73
C SER A 60 -7.87 -10.81 -9.55
N ILE A 61 -8.48 -10.36 -8.45
CA ILE A 61 -8.76 -11.22 -7.29
C ILE A 61 -10.27 -11.27 -7.11
N GLU A 62 -10.91 -12.16 -7.87
CA GLU A 62 -12.18 -12.73 -7.45
C GLU A 62 -11.95 -13.40 -6.08
N ASN A 63 -12.59 -12.87 -5.04
CA ASN A 63 -12.90 -13.51 -3.76
C ASN A 63 -11.70 -14.15 -3.00
N ASP A 64 -11.12 -13.47 -2.01
CA ASP A 64 -10.59 -14.05 -0.74
C ASP A 64 -9.62 -13.11 0.04
N ASP A 65 -9.87 -11.78 0.03
CA ASP A 65 -8.98 -10.82 0.72
C ASP A 65 -8.97 -10.97 2.26
N ASP A 66 -9.99 -11.60 2.85
CA ASP A 66 -10.10 -11.77 4.32
C ASP A 66 -9.46 -13.09 4.82
N SER A 67 -9.23 -14.08 3.95
CA SER A 67 -8.72 -15.40 4.39
C SER A 67 -7.26 -15.38 4.82
N TRP A 68 -6.44 -14.49 4.26
CA TRP A 68 -5.00 -14.45 4.55
C TRP A 68 -4.69 -13.80 5.90
N ILE A 69 -5.47 -12.79 6.29
CA ILE A 69 -5.33 -12.09 7.57
C ILE A 69 -5.75 -13.01 8.72
N ASP A 70 -6.83 -13.76 8.55
CA ASP A 70 -7.33 -14.72 9.54
C ASP A 70 -6.36 -15.89 9.77
N ASP A 71 -5.73 -16.43 8.71
CA ASP A 71 -4.74 -17.53 8.83
C ASP A 71 -3.43 -17.07 9.51
N PHE A 72 -3.05 -15.80 9.34
CA PHE A 72 -1.91 -15.20 10.03
C PHE A 72 -2.18 -14.98 11.54
N LEU A 73 -3.40 -14.55 11.90
CA LEU A 73 -3.82 -14.37 13.29
C LEU A 73 -4.02 -15.70 14.02
N ALA A 74 -4.48 -16.74 13.32
CA ALA A 74 -4.72 -18.07 13.89
C ALA A 74 -3.43 -18.83 14.24
N LYS A 75 -2.29 -18.49 13.62
CA LYS A 75 -0.99 -19.13 13.84
C LYS A 75 -0.16 -18.49 14.96
N ARG A 76 -0.75 -17.59 15.76
CA ARG A 76 -0.11 -16.97 16.94
C ARG A 76 -0.29 -17.80 18.20
#